data_AF-A0A7J3XYA9-F1
#
_entry.id   AF-A0A7J3XYA9-F1
#
_cell.length_a   1.000
_cell.length_b   1.000
_cell.length_c   1.000
_cell.angle_alpha   90.00
_cell.angle_beta   90.00
_cell.angle_gamma   90.00
#
_symmetry.space_group_name_H-M   'P 1'
#
loop_
_entity.id
_entity.type
_entity.pdbx_description
1 polymer ?
#
loop_
_entity_poly.entity_id
_entity_poly.type
_entity_poly.pdbx_seq_one_letter_code
_entity_poly.pdbx_strand_id
1 'polypeptide(L)'
;MPFTSYHIASGLLVGLPIRRWIHLPTFLITTAVIVDIEPIMVMLGVIGGRVHGSLHTIPLGVFMGSTAGLAMYFLERYFGFLKDLYRSLYLSQGSEEPLSYILAGVFGWLLHIVLDALIYSDIRPLEPFISSYNPLYLSHVISLPAISLAYNVILVSGLSLYIYYFFRMSLAENGFKPTLFKAGVLIVLASLTIAPVEINIEDDLHDALMDAAPATIILGLSGIALSASSLYLLNLLSTGRLIIVLSILSLIALLSLNKSLTSLEIFVTLYIGIAVILAMLRKSLLRIEITIYRASVKVIDLVIMSWIATIVLVGVPMLIGTLVLLLIRSNLLTHRDLK
;
A
#
# COMPACT_ATOMS: atom_id res chain seq x y z
N MET A 1 12.87 -3.98 -9.25
CA MET A 1 11.73 -3.13 -9.69
C MET A 1 11.65 -1.95 -8.75
N PRO A 2 11.48 -0.72 -9.25
CA PRO A 2 11.31 0.43 -8.37
C PRO A 2 9.92 0.40 -7.70
N PHE A 3 9.82 0.94 -6.48
CA PHE A 3 8.58 1.09 -5.72
C PHE A 3 7.88 -0.23 -5.36
N THR A 4 8.61 -1.21 -4.83
CA THR A 4 7.98 -2.50 -4.50
C THR A 4 7.20 -2.46 -3.18
N SER A 5 6.12 -3.25 -3.12
CA SER A 5 5.45 -3.52 -1.85
C SER A 5 6.35 -4.23 -0.85
N TYR A 6 7.45 -4.85 -1.30
CA TYR A 6 8.47 -5.38 -0.40
C TYR A 6 9.19 -4.27 0.37
N HIS A 7 9.51 -3.13 -0.25
CA HIS A 7 10.14 -2.01 0.45
C HIS A 7 9.20 -1.34 1.46
N ILE A 8 7.92 -1.22 1.12
CA ILE A 8 6.92 -0.72 2.07
C ILE A 8 6.79 -1.69 3.25
N ALA A 9 6.71 -2.99 2.98
CA ALA A 9 6.52 -3.99 4.02
C ALA A 9 7.76 -4.18 4.91
N SER A 10 8.96 -4.15 4.36
CA SER A 10 10.20 -4.12 5.15
C SER A 10 10.27 -2.85 5.99
N GLY A 11 9.85 -1.71 5.41
CA GLY A 11 9.67 -0.44 6.09
C GLY A 11 8.71 -0.56 7.29
N LEU A 12 7.57 -1.23 7.13
CA LEU A 12 6.62 -1.46 8.22
C LEU A 12 7.17 -2.44 9.27
N LEU A 13 7.81 -3.52 8.84
CA LEU A 13 8.38 -4.55 9.71
C LEU A 13 9.46 -3.98 10.63
N VAL A 14 10.35 -3.16 10.10
CA VAL A 14 11.45 -2.52 10.86
C VAL A 14 10.99 -1.24 11.54
N GLY A 15 10.22 -0.41 10.84
CA GLY A 15 9.83 0.93 11.27
C GLY A 15 8.83 0.95 12.42
N LEU A 16 7.84 0.03 12.45
CA LEU A 16 6.84 -0.01 13.51
C LEU A 16 7.42 -0.26 14.91
N PRO A 17 8.34 -1.23 15.12
CA PRO A 17 9.02 -1.41 16.41
C PRO A 17 9.78 -0.17 16.89
N ILE A 18 10.39 0.57 15.96
CA ILE A 18 11.25 1.74 16.27
C ILE A 18 10.52 3.08 16.17
N ARG A 19 9.21 3.10 15.88
CA ARG A 19 8.38 4.31 15.64
C ARG A 19 8.35 5.32 16.79
N ARG A 20 8.89 4.98 17.97
CA ARG A 20 9.04 5.91 19.09
C ARG A 20 10.23 6.86 18.92
N TRP A 21 11.19 6.50 18.08
CA TRP A 21 12.43 7.27 17.85
C TRP A 21 12.45 7.94 16.48
N ILE A 22 11.69 7.42 15.53
CA ILE A 22 11.67 7.89 14.14
C ILE A 22 10.28 8.37 13.72
N HIS A 23 10.24 9.29 12.76
CA HIS A 23 9.01 9.65 12.08
C HIS A 23 8.66 8.57 11.04
N LEU A 24 7.70 7.69 11.39
CA LEU A 24 7.38 6.50 10.60
C LEU A 24 6.99 6.79 9.13
N PRO A 25 6.16 7.81 8.79
CA PRO A 25 5.87 8.12 7.39
C PRO A 25 7.13 8.47 6.59
N THR A 26 8.04 9.26 7.16
CA THR A 26 9.30 9.61 6.50
C THR A 26 10.12 8.36 6.24
N PHE A 27 10.23 7.47 7.23
CA PHE A 27 10.94 6.21 7.09
C PHE A 27 10.38 5.39 5.92
N LEU A 28 9.06 5.18 5.89
CA LEU A 28 8.39 4.43 4.81
C LEU A 28 8.61 5.07 3.43
N ILE A 29 8.48 6.39 3.31
CA ILE A 29 8.67 7.11 2.04
C ILE A 29 10.13 7.01 1.58
N THR A 30 11.10 7.14 2.49
CA THR A 30 12.50 6.96 2.13
C THR A 30 12.83 5.51 1.79
N THR A 31 12.32 4.52 2.51
CA THR A 31 12.58 3.10 2.21
C THR A 31 11.97 2.67 0.88
N ALA A 32 10.77 3.16 0.55
CA ALA A 32 9.99 2.61 -0.55
C ALA A 32 9.91 3.47 -1.79
N VAL A 33 10.26 4.76 -1.73
CA VAL A 33 10.01 5.71 -2.82
C VAL A 33 11.27 6.44 -3.25
N ILE A 34 11.85 7.24 -2.38
CA ILE A 34 12.80 8.27 -2.83
C ILE A 34 14.07 7.67 -3.46
N VAL A 35 14.54 6.52 -2.98
CA VAL A 35 15.78 5.90 -3.47
C VAL A 35 15.63 5.37 -4.90
N ASP A 36 14.44 4.90 -5.25
CA ASP A 36 14.13 4.31 -6.55
C ASP A 36 14.06 5.33 -7.70
N ILE A 37 14.12 6.64 -7.41
CA ILE A 37 14.09 7.68 -8.44
C ILE A 37 15.29 7.54 -9.40
N GLU A 38 16.48 7.20 -8.91
CA GLU A 38 17.66 6.99 -9.78
C GLU A 38 17.48 5.81 -10.75
N PRO A 39 17.19 4.58 -10.29
CA PRO A 39 16.91 3.45 -11.18
C PRO A 39 15.84 3.75 -12.23
N ILE A 40 14.75 4.44 -11.84
CA ILE A 40 13.70 4.85 -12.79
C ILE A 40 14.24 5.79 -13.85
N MET A 41 14.98 6.83 -13.46
CA MET A 41 15.53 7.80 -14.41
C MET A 41 16.52 7.12 -15.37
N VAL A 42 17.29 6.14 -14.91
CA VAL A 42 18.19 5.34 -15.76
C VAL A 42 17.38 4.47 -16.73
N MET A 43 16.37 3.75 -16.23
CA MET A 43 15.51 2.88 -17.05
C MET A 43 14.71 3.66 -18.11
N LEU A 44 14.30 4.90 -17.79
CA LEU A 44 13.63 5.80 -18.74
C LEU A 44 14.60 6.50 -19.70
N GLY A 45 15.91 6.26 -19.59
CA GLY A 45 16.93 6.90 -20.42
C GLY A 45 17.10 8.40 -20.16
N VAL A 46 16.60 8.92 -19.03
CA VAL A 46 16.75 10.33 -18.63
C VAL A 46 18.19 10.61 -18.19
N ILE A 47 18.81 9.65 -17.52
CA ILE A 47 20.23 9.69 -17.12
C ILE A 47 20.92 8.39 -17.56
N GLY A 48 22.22 8.46 -17.86
CA GLY A 48 23.05 7.28 -18.17
C GLY A 48 23.77 6.75 -16.92
N GLY A 49 24.23 5.50 -16.97
CA GLY A 49 25.06 4.90 -15.92
C GLY A 49 24.57 3.52 -15.49
N ARG A 50 25.00 3.08 -14.30
CA ARG A 50 24.44 1.88 -13.66
C ARG A 50 23.01 2.17 -13.23
N VAL A 51 22.16 1.14 -13.28
CA VAL A 51 20.77 1.23 -12.80
C VAL A 51 20.76 1.66 -11.33
N HIS A 52 21.59 1.03 -10.50
CA HIS A 52 21.79 1.45 -9.12
C HIS A 52 23.14 2.18 -8.99
N GLY A 53 23.09 3.49 -9.20
CA GLY A 53 24.23 4.38 -9.23
C GLY A 53 24.63 4.89 -7.85
N SER A 54 24.84 6.19 -7.75
CA SER A 54 25.40 6.84 -6.56
C SER A 54 24.40 6.90 -5.40
N LEU A 55 23.08 6.95 -5.66
CA LEU A 55 22.06 6.97 -4.60
C LEU A 55 22.03 5.67 -3.79
N HIS A 56 22.64 4.61 -4.31
CA HIS A 56 22.75 3.30 -3.68
C HIS A 56 24.08 3.10 -2.92
N THR A 57 24.79 4.18 -2.61
CA THR A 57 25.99 4.16 -1.74
C THR A 57 25.62 4.56 -0.32
N ILE A 58 26.23 3.94 0.70
CA ILE A 58 25.97 4.25 2.11
C ILE A 58 26.31 5.71 2.44
N PRO A 59 27.48 6.27 2.05
CA PRO A 59 27.81 7.66 2.37
C PRO A 59 26.80 8.65 1.77
N LEU A 60 26.43 8.48 0.50
CA LEU A 60 25.45 9.35 -0.14
C LEU A 60 24.04 9.08 0.40
N GLY A 61 23.70 7.84 0.73
CA GLY A 61 22.44 7.48 1.36
C GLY A 61 22.24 8.12 2.74
N VAL A 62 23.28 8.24 3.56
CA VAL A 62 23.21 8.99 4.82
C VAL A 62 22.96 10.47 4.56
N PHE A 63 23.68 11.07 3.60
CA PHE A 63 23.48 12.47 3.25
C PHE A 63 22.08 12.72 2.69
N MET A 64 21.68 11.98 1.66
CA MET A 64 20.39 12.12 0.99
C MET A 64 19.23 11.76 1.91
N GLY A 65 19.35 10.70 2.72
CA GLY A 65 18.39 10.34 3.76
C GLY A 65 18.20 11.46 4.78
N SER A 66 19.29 12.12 5.22
CA SER A 66 19.20 13.29 6.11
C SER A 66 18.46 14.45 5.43
N THR A 67 18.78 14.74 4.17
CA THR A 67 18.11 15.82 3.42
C THR A 67 16.63 15.54 3.17
N ALA A 68 16.27 14.30 2.81
CA ALA A 68 14.89 13.88 2.61
C ALA A 68 14.10 13.93 3.93
N GLY A 69 14.70 13.50 5.04
CA GLY A 69 14.11 13.61 6.36
C GLY A 69 13.83 15.07 6.72
N LEU A 70 14.81 15.95 6.55
CA LEU A 70 14.64 17.37 6.81
C LEU A 70 13.58 18.01 5.90
N ALA A 71 13.56 17.67 4.62
CA ALA A 71 12.53 18.12 3.68
C ALA A 71 11.13 17.69 4.12
N MET A 72 10.97 16.43 4.54
CA MET A 72 9.70 15.92 5.08
C MET A 72 9.26 16.65 6.35
N TYR A 73 10.19 16.98 7.25
CA TYR A 73 9.90 17.82 8.42
C TYR A 73 9.32 19.18 8.00
N PHE A 74 9.94 19.86 7.03
CA PHE A 74 9.44 21.14 6.54
C PHE A 74 8.07 21.02 5.85
N LEU A 75 7.90 20.01 5.01
CA LEU A 75 6.64 19.75 4.29
C LEU A 75 5.48 19.50 5.26
N GLU A 76 5.69 18.68 6.29
CA GLU A 76 4.64 18.39 7.25
C GLU A 76 4.40 19.55 8.22
N ARG A 77 5.46 20.18 8.75
CA ARG A 77 5.35 21.22 9.76
C ARG A 77 4.73 22.51 9.23
N TYR A 78 5.12 22.94 8.03
CA TYR A 78 4.72 24.25 7.48
C TYR A 78 3.62 24.16 6.43
N PHE A 79 3.54 23.06 5.68
CA PHE A 79 2.54 22.89 4.62
C PHE A 79 1.45 21.89 4.98
N GLY A 80 1.55 21.22 6.15
CA GLY A 80 0.58 20.21 6.56
C GLY A 80 0.53 19.01 5.61
N PHE A 81 1.60 18.77 4.86
CA PHE A 81 1.65 17.76 3.80
C PHE A 81 1.26 16.38 4.34
N LEU A 82 0.18 15.80 3.80
CA LEU A 82 -0.35 14.47 4.15
C LEU A 82 -0.66 14.24 5.64
N LYS A 83 -0.74 15.28 6.46
CA LYS A 83 -0.95 15.16 7.92
C LYS A 83 -2.22 14.37 8.28
N ASP A 84 -3.33 14.67 7.61
CA ASP A 84 -4.60 13.96 7.82
C ASP A 84 -4.51 12.48 7.42
N LEU A 85 -3.76 12.18 6.37
CA LEU A 85 -3.50 10.81 5.93
C LEU A 85 -2.69 10.05 6.98
N TYR A 86 -1.58 10.62 7.44
CA TYR A 86 -0.72 9.97 8.44
C TYR A 86 -1.46 9.71 9.75
N ARG A 87 -2.27 10.67 10.19
CA ARG A 87 -3.10 10.51 11.39
C ARG A 87 -4.18 9.45 11.20
N SER A 88 -4.87 9.45 10.05
CA SER A 88 -5.90 8.44 9.75
C SER A 88 -5.32 7.02 9.66
N LEU A 89 -4.04 6.90 9.30
CA LEU A 89 -3.31 5.65 9.21
C LEU A 89 -2.57 5.29 10.52
N TYR A 90 -2.69 6.11 11.57
CA TYR A 90 -1.96 5.96 12.83
C TYR A 90 -0.44 5.90 12.67
N LEU A 91 0.11 6.52 11.63
CA LEU A 91 1.55 6.48 11.34
C LEU A 91 2.33 7.56 12.10
N SER A 92 1.73 8.73 12.31
CA SER A 92 2.36 9.88 12.97
C SER A 92 1.36 10.64 13.83
N GLN A 93 1.85 11.29 14.89
CA GLN A 93 1.05 12.14 15.77
C GLN A 93 1.31 13.64 15.52
N GLY A 94 2.28 13.99 14.66
CA GLY A 94 2.59 15.36 14.23
C GLY A 94 3.26 16.23 15.30
N SER A 95 3.92 15.61 16.28
CA SER A 95 4.65 16.26 17.38
C SER A 95 6.12 15.85 17.44
N GLU A 96 6.60 15.15 16.43
CA GLU A 96 7.94 14.59 16.34
C GLU A 96 8.98 15.69 16.10
N GLU A 97 10.12 15.58 16.77
CA GLU A 97 11.25 16.51 16.64
C GLU A 97 11.98 16.35 15.30
N PRO A 98 12.68 17.38 14.77
CA PRO A 98 13.40 17.31 13.50
C PRO A 98 14.38 16.12 13.41
N LEU A 99 15.04 15.79 14.52
CA LEU A 99 15.95 14.65 14.59
C LEU A 99 15.25 13.33 14.26
N SER A 100 13.98 13.17 14.66
CA SER A 100 13.19 11.97 14.38
C SER A 100 12.95 11.77 12.88
N TYR A 101 12.79 12.87 12.13
CA TYR A 101 12.68 12.84 10.67
C TYR A 101 14.01 12.54 9.99
N ILE A 102 15.11 13.13 10.47
CA ILE A 102 16.46 12.88 9.94
C ILE A 102 16.83 11.40 10.15
N LEU A 103 16.64 10.87 11.37
CA LEU A 103 16.88 9.46 11.67
C LEU A 103 15.99 8.54 10.83
N ALA A 104 14.71 8.90 10.65
CA ALA A 104 13.80 8.17 9.78
C ALA A 104 14.33 8.11 8.34
N GLY A 105 14.76 9.25 7.80
CA GLY A 105 15.24 9.33 6.43
C GLY A 105 16.54 8.58 6.22
N VAL A 106 17.49 8.67 7.16
CA VAL A 106 18.76 7.92 7.11
C VAL A 106 18.49 6.42 7.21
N PHE A 107 17.76 5.96 8.23
CA PHE A 107 17.55 4.53 8.41
C PHE A 107 16.69 3.91 7.32
N GLY A 108 15.70 4.65 6.79
CA GLY A 108 14.87 4.16 5.69
C GLY A 108 15.68 4.01 4.40
N TRP A 109 16.51 5.00 4.08
CA TRP A 109 17.42 4.93 2.92
C TRP A 109 18.42 3.78 3.04
N LEU A 110 19.03 3.62 4.21
CA LEU A 110 19.97 2.52 4.45
C LEU A 110 19.30 1.16 4.38
N LEU A 111 18.07 1.02 4.91
CA LEU A 111 17.30 -0.21 4.78
C LEU A 111 17.05 -0.56 3.31
N HIS A 112 16.69 0.42 2.48
CA HIS A 112 16.52 0.22 1.04
C HIS A 112 17.81 -0.28 0.38
N ILE A 113 18.94 0.43 0.59
CA ILE A 113 20.24 0.04 0.04
C ILE A 113 20.60 -1.38 0.45
N VAL A 114 20.41 -1.73 1.73
CA VAL A 114 20.71 -3.08 2.21
C VAL A 114 19.86 -4.12 1.49
N LEU A 115 18.54 -3.91 1.40
CA LEU A 115 17.64 -4.86 0.74
C LEU A 115 18.07 -5.11 -0.71
N ASP A 116 18.28 -4.05 -1.46
CA ASP A 116 18.62 -4.13 -2.88
C ASP A 116 20.03 -4.71 -3.06
N ALA A 117 20.99 -4.34 -2.21
CA ALA A 117 22.34 -4.87 -2.26
C ALA A 117 22.41 -6.40 -2.00
N LEU A 118 21.40 -7.02 -1.37
CA LEU A 118 21.36 -8.48 -1.24
C LEU A 118 21.06 -9.18 -2.57
N ILE A 119 20.37 -8.50 -3.50
CA ILE A 119 19.86 -9.11 -4.74
C ILE A 119 20.65 -8.67 -5.96
N TYR A 120 21.11 -7.41 -6.02
CA TYR A 120 21.68 -6.84 -7.23
C TYR A 120 23.21 -6.76 -7.20
N SER A 121 23.83 -7.24 -8.27
CA SER A 121 25.29 -7.31 -8.39
C SER A 121 25.92 -5.99 -8.82
N ASP A 122 25.16 -4.99 -9.28
CA ASP A 122 25.65 -3.69 -9.74
C ASP A 122 25.75 -2.65 -8.62
N ILE A 123 25.02 -2.83 -7.53
CA ILE A 123 25.05 -1.95 -6.35
C ILE A 123 26.45 -1.94 -5.73
N ARG A 124 26.94 -0.76 -5.33
CA ARG A 124 28.24 -0.60 -4.65
C ARG A 124 28.06 0.19 -3.36
N PRO A 125 27.62 -0.45 -2.26
CA PRO A 125 27.21 0.26 -1.06
C PRO A 125 28.38 0.99 -0.38
N LEU A 126 29.62 0.56 -0.62
CA LEU A 126 30.82 1.10 0.02
C LEU A 126 31.63 2.03 -0.89
N GLU A 127 31.07 2.48 -2.03
CA GLU A 127 31.72 3.52 -2.84
C GLU A 127 31.85 4.84 -2.06
N PRO A 128 32.96 5.59 -2.23
CA PRO A 128 34.07 5.36 -3.17
C PRO A 128 35.19 4.45 -2.64
N PHE A 129 35.06 3.88 -1.44
CA PHE A 129 36.12 3.08 -0.80
C PHE A 129 36.28 1.69 -1.44
N ILE A 130 35.17 1.06 -1.83
CA ILE A 130 35.15 -0.22 -2.54
C ILE A 130 34.21 -0.11 -3.74
N SER A 131 34.77 -0.02 -4.94
CA SER A 131 34.01 0.16 -6.20
C SER A 131 33.95 -1.09 -7.08
N SER A 132 34.76 -2.10 -6.82
CA SER A 132 34.92 -3.25 -7.71
C SER A 132 33.76 -4.26 -7.64
N TYR A 133 33.18 -4.49 -6.47
CA TYR A 133 32.11 -5.47 -6.26
C TYR A 133 31.13 -5.07 -5.16
N ASN A 134 29.98 -5.76 -5.11
CA ASN A 134 29.00 -5.64 -4.04
C ASN A 134 29.32 -6.67 -2.93
N PRO A 135 29.75 -6.26 -1.72
CA PRO A 135 30.06 -7.20 -0.64
C PRO A 135 28.81 -7.84 -0.01
N LEU A 136 27.61 -7.29 -0.23
CA LEU A 136 26.36 -7.78 0.35
C LEU A 136 25.58 -8.68 -0.60
N TYR A 137 26.02 -8.82 -1.85
CA TYR A 137 25.32 -9.60 -2.86
C TYR A 137 25.20 -11.06 -2.43
N LEU A 138 24.00 -11.56 -2.13
CA LEU A 138 23.79 -12.92 -1.64
C LEU A 138 23.40 -13.90 -2.73
N SER A 139 22.91 -13.45 -3.88
CA SER A 139 22.41 -14.34 -4.94
C SER A 139 23.51 -15.14 -5.67
N HIS A 140 24.79 -14.90 -5.37
CA HIS A 140 25.87 -15.82 -5.76
C HIS A 140 25.99 -17.06 -4.86
N VAL A 141 25.42 -17.04 -3.64
CA VAL A 141 25.45 -18.13 -2.66
C VAL A 141 24.07 -18.73 -2.44
N ILE A 142 23.04 -17.89 -2.41
CA ILE A 142 21.66 -18.26 -2.11
C ILE A 142 20.86 -18.24 -3.42
N SER A 143 20.06 -19.28 -3.65
CA SER A 143 19.21 -19.34 -4.84
C SER A 143 18.13 -18.25 -4.83
N LEU A 144 17.80 -17.72 -6.01
CA LEU A 144 16.76 -16.71 -6.18
C LEU A 144 15.40 -17.11 -5.57
N PRO A 145 14.93 -18.38 -5.66
CA PRO A 145 13.70 -18.79 -4.99
C PRO A 145 13.74 -18.64 -3.47
N ALA A 146 14.89 -18.91 -2.83
CA ALA A 146 15.04 -18.75 -1.38
C ALA A 146 15.04 -17.27 -0.97
N ILE A 147 15.66 -16.41 -1.79
CA ILE A 147 15.59 -14.95 -1.59
C ILE A 147 14.15 -14.46 -1.75
N SER A 148 13.45 -14.85 -2.82
CA SER A 148 12.05 -14.51 -3.06
C SER A 148 11.15 -14.93 -1.89
N LEU A 149 11.34 -16.14 -1.36
CA LEU A 149 10.62 -16.61 -0.18
C LEU A 149 10.87 -15.71 1.04
N ALA A 150 12.12 -15.32 1.30
CA ALA A 150 12.44 -14.41 2.40
C ALA A 150 11.73 -13.05 2.25
N TYR A 151 11.70 -12.50 1.04
CA TYR A 151 10.99 -11.26 0.73
C TYR A 151 9.47 -11.40 0.91
N ASN A 152 8.88 -12.54 0.52
CA ASN A 152 7.47 -12.84 0.77
C ASN A 152 7.15 -12.94 2.26
N VAL A 153 8.05 -13.53 3.06
CA VAL A 153 7.90 -13.57 4.53
C VAL A 153 7.95 -12.16 5.11
N ILE A 154 8.85 -11.31 4.64
CA ILE A 154 8.92 -9.89 5.03
C ILE A 154 7.64 -9.15 4.64
N LEU A 155 7.14 -9.37 3.42
CA LEU A 155 5.91 -8.78 2.90
C LEU A 155 4.72 -9.08 3.82
N VAL A 156 4.46 -10.37 4.04
CA VAL A 156 3.33 -10.83 4.85
C VAL A 156 3.49 -10.38 6.30
N SER A 157 4.70 -10.48 6.85
CA SER A 157 4.96 -10.13 8.26
C SER A 157 4.84 -8.63 8.51
N GLY A 158 5.40 -7.79 7.65
CA GLY A 158 5.32 -6.33 7.75
C GLY A 158 3.89 -5.80 7.62
N LEU A 159 3.15 -6.31 6.63
CA LEU A 159 1.74 -5.95 6.45
C LEU A 159 0.86 -6.47 7.60
N SER A 160 1.05 -7.71 8.04
CA SER A 160 0.29 -8.28 9.16
C SER A 160 0.54 -7.50 10.45
N LEU A 161 1.80 -7.14 10.73
CA LEU A 161 2.16 -6.32 11.88
C LEU A 161 1.46 -4.96 11.83
N TYR A 162 1.45 -4.32 10.66
CA TYR A 162 0.80 -3.03 10.48
C TYR A 162 -0.72 -3.11 10.60
N ILE A 163 -1.37 -4.09 9.94
CA ILE A 163 -2.82 -4.29 10.03
C ILE A 163 -3.23 -4.55 11.48
N TYR A 164 -2.47 -5.38 12.21
CA TYR A 164 -2.71 -5.61 13.63
C TYR A 164 -2.58 -4.32 14.45
N TYR A 165 -1.50 -3.56 14.24
CA TYR A 165 -1.28 -2.28 14.91
C TYR A 165 -2.42 -1.29 14.63
N PHE A 166 -2.78 -1.11 13.35
CA PHE A 166 -3.86 -0.27 12.89
C PHE A 166 -5.19 -0.68 13.54
N PHE A 167 -5.51 -1.97 13.54
CA PHE A 167 -6.72 -2.50 14.17
C PHE A 167 -6.76 -2.17 15.66
N ARG A 168 -5.66 -2.39 16.38
CA ARG A 168 -5.57 -2.08 17.82
C ARG A 168 -5.77 -0.61 18.12
N MET A 169 -5.13 0.29 17.37
CA MET A 169 -5.28 1.74 17.56
C MET A 169 -6.68 2.21 17.20
N SER A 170 -7.19 1.77 16.04
CA SER A 170 -8.54 2.12 15.60
C SER A 170 -9.61 1.61 16.56
N LEU A 171 -9.45 0.41 17.11
CA LEU A 171 -10.38 -0.16 18.07
C LEU A 171 -10.45 0.68 19.35
N ALA A 172 -9.29 1.15 19.82
CA ALA A 172 -9.20 2.00 21.00
C ALA A 172 -9.85 3.38 20.77
N GLU A 173 -9.72 3.96 19.57
CA GLU A 173 -10.24 5.30 19.26
C GLU A 173 -11.71 5.31 18.81
N ASN A 174 -12.12 4.36 17.97
CA ASN A 174 -13.41 4.41 17.25
C ASN A 174 -14.38 3.29 17.66
N GLY A 175 -13.94 2.32 18.47
CA GLY A 175 -14.72 1.13 18.80
C GLY A 175 -14.73 0.08 17.68
N PHE A 176 -15.41 -1.03 17.95
CA PHE A 176 -15.30 -2.24 17.11
C PHE A 176 -15.88 -2.09 15.71
N LYS A 177 -17.13 -1.61 15.59
CA LYS A 177 -17.83 -1.55 14.31
C LYS A 177 -17.08 -0.68 13.28
N PRO A 178 -16.70 0.57 13.60
CA PRO A 178 -16.01 1.43 12.63
C PRO A 178 -14.61 0.96 12.30
N THR A 179 -13.96 0.31 13.27
CA THR A 179 -12.65 -0.33 13.06
C THR A 179 -12.71 -1.46 12.05
N LEU A 180 -13.76 -2.29 12.06
CA LEU A 180 -13.95 -3.30 11.02
C LEU A 180 -14.07 -2.68 9.62
N PHE A 181 -14.75 -1.54 9.49
CA PHE A 181 -14.86 -0.84 8.22
C PHE A 181 -13.49 -0.34 7.74
N LYS A 182 -12.78 0.39 8.60
CA LYS A 182 -11.46 0.93 8.30
C LYS A 182 -10.44 -0.16 7.98
N ALA A 183 -10.42 -1.23 8.77
CA ALA A 183 -9.54 -2.37 8.53
C ALA A 183 -9.89 -3.06 7.20
N GLY A 184 -11.18 -3.21 6.88
CA GLY A 184 -11.62 -3.75 5.60
C GLY A 184 -11.14 -2.92 4.41
N VAL A 185 -11.30 -1.59 4.46
CA VAL A 185 -10.80 -0.67 3.42
C VAL A 185 -9.27 -0.73 3.32
N LEU A 186 -8.56 -0.80 4.45
CA LEU A 186 -7.10 -0.91 4.47
C LEU A 186 -6.62 -2.24 3.84
N ILE A 187 -7.33 -3.34 4.08
CA ILE A 187 -7.03 -4.65 3.48
C ILE A 187 -7.22 -4.61 1.96
N VAL A 188 -8.27 -3.94 1.45
CA VAL A 188 -8.45 -3.73 0.00
C VAL A 188 -7.31 -2.89 -0.59
N LEU A 189 -6.88 -1.84 0.12
CA LEU A 189 -5.71 -1.05 -0.29
C LEU A 189 -4.45 -1.92 -0.35
N ALA A 190 -4.21 -2.73 0.69
CA ALA A 190 -3.07 -3.63 0.75
C ALA A 190 -3.08 -4.63 -0.42
N SER A 191 -4.23 -5.25 -0.73
CA SER A 191 -4.33 -6.17 -1.87
C SER A 191 -4.03 -5.49 -3.21
N LEU A 192 -4.52 -4.25 -3.41
CA LEU A 192 -4.24 -3.49 -4.63
C LEU A 192 -2.76 -3.10 -4.76
N THR A 193 -2.06 -2.90 -3.64
CA THR A 193 -0.62 -2.60 -3.66
C THR A 193 0.24 -3.84 -3.85
N ILE A 194 -0.19 -5.01 -3.38
CA ILE A 194 0.57 -6.26 -3.55
C ILE A 194 0.40 -6.82 -4.97
N ALA A 195 -0.79 -6.66 -5.57
CA ALA A 195 -1.10 -7.25 -6.87
C ALA A 195 -0.05 -6.95 -7.97
N PRO A 196 0.54 -5.74 -8.11
CA PRO A 196 1.60 -5.49 -9.08
C PRO A 196 2.93 -6.22 -8.82
N VAL A 197 3.23 -6.56 -7.56
CA VAL A 197 4.47 -7.28 -7.19
C VAL A 197 4.43 -8.75 -7.62
N GLU A 198 3.23 -9.27 -7.76
CA GLU A 198 2.90 -10.62 -8.17
C GLU A 198 2.97 -10.79 -9.71
N ILE A 199 3.01 -9.69 -10.47
CA ILE A 199 3.09 -9.68 -11.94
C ILE A 199 4.56 -9.69 -12.37
N ASN A 200 5.04 -10.82 -12.85
CA ASN A 200 6.37 -10.95 -13.44
C ASN A 200 6.38 -10.32 -14.86
N ILE A 201 7.41 -9.52 -15.20
CA ILE A 201 7.48 -8.82 -16.51
C ILE A 201 7.79 -9.79 -17.67
N GLU A 202 8.33 -10.97 -17.38
CA GLU A 202 8.64 -11.99 -18.39
C GLU A 202 7.44 -12.87 -18.77
N ASP A 203 6.40 -12.90 -17.93
CA ASP A 203 5.14 -13.52 -18.26
C ASP A 203 4.32 -12.51 -19.09
N ASP A 204 3.63 -12.97 -20.14
CA ASP A 204 2.70 -12.12 -20.89
C ASP A 204 1.83 -11.39 -19.84
N LEU A 205 1.63 -10.07 -19.94
CA LEU A 205 0.94 -9.27 -18.91
C LEU A 205 -0.39 -9.91 -18.44
N HIS A 206 -0.98 -10.69 -19.33
CA HIS A 206 -2.16 -11.52 -19.13
C HIS A 206 -1.96 -12.74 -18.20
N ASP A 207 -0.85 -13.48 -18.34
CA ASP A 207 -0.51 -14.68 -17.54
C ASP A 207 0.06 -14.26 -16.17
N ALA A 208 0.86 -13.19 -16.14
CA ALA A 208 1.42 -12.58 -14.94
C ALA A 208 0.35 -12.07 -13.96
N LEU A 209 -0.74 -11.52 -14.49
CA LEU A 209 -1.90 -11.07 -13.72
C LEU A 209 -2.70 -12.23 -13.10
N MET A 210 -2.43 -13.49 -13.46
CA MET A 210 -3.29 -14.64 -13.16
C MET A 210 -2.61 -15.69 -12.27
N ASP A 211 -1.29 -15.89 -12.36
CA ASP A 211 -0.60 -16.94 -11.59
C ASP A 211 -0.31 -16.58 -10.13
N ALA A 212 -0.26 -15.29 -9.81
CA ALA A 212 -0.12 -14.82 -8.44
C ALA A 212 -1.42 -14.19 -7.87
N ALA A 213 -2.42 -13.99 -8.73
CA ALA A 213 -3.70 -13.34 -8.48
C ALA A 213 -4.61 -13.90 -7.37
N PRO A 214 -4.71 -15.22 -7.11
CA PRO A 214 -5.79 -15.72 -6.25
C PRO A 214 -5.66 -15.25 -4.81
N ALA A 215 -4.43 -15.15 -4.29
CA ALA A 215 -4.19 -14.73 -2.91
C ALA A 215 -4.52 -13.24 -2.70
N THR A 216 -4.09 -12.37 -3.62
CA THR A 216 -4.40 -10.93 -3.59
C THR A 216 -5.88 -10.65 -3.83
N ILE A 217 -6.52 -11.38 -4.75
CA ILE A 217 -7.98 -11.32 -4.94
C ILE A 217 -8.70 -11.71 -3.65
N ILE A 218 -8.37 -12.87 -3.05
CA ILE A 218 -8.99 -13.34 -1.81
C ILE A 218 -8.80 -12.33 -0.68
N LEU A 219 -7.60 -11.75 -0.56
CA LEU A 219 -7.31 -10.71 0.43
C LEU A 219 -8.21 -9.49 0.21
N GLY A 220 -8.31 -8.99 -1.02
CA GLY A 220 -9.20 -7.87 -1.37
C GLY A 220 -10.67 -8.17 -1.08
N LEU A 221 -11.18 -9.33 -1.49
CA LEU A 221 -12.55 -9.76 -1.22
C LEU A 221 -12.82 -9.86 0.30
N SER A 222 -11.86 -10.32 1.09
CA SER A 222 -11.98 -10.35 2.56
C SER A 222 -12.11 -8.95 3.16
N GLY A 223 -11.38 -7.97 2.62
CA GLY A 223 -11.50 -6.56 3.02
C GLY A 223 -12.88 -5.97 2.70
N ILE A 224 -13.45 -6.32 1.54
CA ILE A 224 -14.82 -5.92 1.16
C ILE A 224 -15.84 -6.59 2.11
N ALA A 225 -15.68 -7.88 2.40
CA ALA A 225 -16.57 -8.61 3.32
C ALA A 225 -16.57 -7.99 4.73
N LEU A 226 -15.39 -7.62 5.25
CA LEU A 226 -15.25 -6.94 6.54
C LEU A 226 -15.92 -5.56 6.53
N SER A 227 -15.74 -4.81 5.46
CA SER A 227 -16.36 -3.49 5.29
C SER A 227 -17.90 -3.58 5.22
N ALA A 228 -18.44 -4.52 4.44
CA ALA A 228 -19.87 -4.77 4.34
C ALA A 228 -20.47 -5.24 5.67
N SER A 229 -19.78 -6.13 6.38
CA SER A 229 -20.19 -6.61 7.70
C SER A 229 -20.22 -5.48 8.73
N SER A 230 -19.25 -4.56 8.68
CA SER A 230 -19.25 -3.36 9.50
C SER A 230 -20.46 -2.46 9.21
N LEU A 231 -20.76 -2.21 7.93
CA LEU A 231 -21.93 -1.40 7.53
C LEU A 231 -23.24 -2.04 8.01
N TYR A 232 -23.34 -3.37 8.00
CA TYR A 232 -24.46 -4.09 8.61
C TYR A 232 -24.54 -3.85 10.13
N LEU A 233 -23.42 -4.00 10.85
CA LEU A 233 -23.37 -3.77 12.30
C LEU A 233 -23.69 -2.31 12.69
N LEU A 234 -23.44 -1.36 11.80
CA LEU A 234 -23.79 0.05 11.92
C LEU A 234 -25.25 0.36 11.52
N ASN A 235 -26.05 -0.65 11.15
CA ASN A 235 -27.42 -0.52 10.63
C ASN A 235 -27.50 0.33 9.33
N LEU A 236 -26.42 0.34 8.54
CA LEU A 236 -26.34 1.04 7.26
C LEU A 236 -26.62 0.11 6.06
N LEU A 237 -26.56 -1.21 6.26
CA LEU A 237 -26.82 -2.24 5.26
C LEU A 237 -27.84 -3.25 5.82
N SER A 238 -28.85 -3.63 5.03
CA SER A 238 -29.84 -4.63 5.46
C SER A 238 -29.28 -6.06 5.37
N THR A 239 -29.83 -6.99 6.15
CA THR A 239 -29.44 -8.40 6.14
C THR A 239 -29.51 -9.02 4.74
N GLY A 240 -30.59 -8.75 3.99
CA GLY A 240 -30.73 -9.27 2.62
C GLY A 240 -29.63 -8.77 1.68
N ARG A 241 -29.25 -7.48 1.77
CA ARG A 241 -28.14 -6.94 0.96
C ARG A 241 -26.79 -7.51 1.38
N LEU A 242 -26.56 -7.70 2.68
CA LEU A 242 -25.34 -8.33 3.18
C LEU A 242 -25.20 -9.76 2.63
N ILE A 243 -26.26 -10.57 2.71
CA ILE A 243 -26.25 -11.94 2.18
C ILE A 243 -25.89 -11.94 0.70
N ILE A 244 -26.51 -11.09 -0.11
CA ILE A 244 -26.21 -10.97 -1.54
C ILE A 244 -24.73 -10.59 -1.76
N VAL A 245 -24.22 -9.59 -1.04
CA VAL A 245 -22.81 -9.18 -1.15
C VAL A 245 -21.88 -10.33 -0.80
N LEU A 246 -22.10 -11.03 0.32
CA LEU A 246 -21.27 -12.16 0.73
C LEU A 246 -21.36 -13.34 -0.25
N SER A 247 -22.55 -13.62 -0.81
CA SER A 247 -22.71 -14.65 -1.84
C SER A 247 -21.93 -14.33 -3.11
N ILE A 248 -21.97 -13.08 -3.58
CA ILE A 248 -21.19 -12.65 -4.75
C ILE A 248 -19.68 -12.76 -4.45
N LEU A 249 -19.22 -12.29 -3.29
CA LEU A 249 -17.81 -12.40 -2.91
C LEU A 249 -17.34 -13.86 -2.85
N SER A 250 -18.13 -14.75 -2.26
CA SER A 250 -17.82 -16.19 -2.21
C SER A 250 -17.77 -16.83 -3.60
N LEU A 251 -18.66 -16.41 -4.51
CA LEU A 251 -18.64 -16.87 -5.90
C LEU A 251 -17.37 -16.41 -6.61
N ILE A 252 -16.99 -15.12 -6.51
CA ILE A 252 -15.76 -14.59 -7.10
C ILE A 252 -14.55 -15.35 -6.54
N ALA A 253 -14.48 -15.56 -5.22
CA ALA A 253 -13.37 -16.28 -4.58
C ALA A 253 -13.26 -17.73 -5.10
N LEU A 254 -14.37 -18.45 -5.20
CA LEU A 254 -14.39 -19.82 -5.70
C LEU A 254 -13.94 -19.91 -7.16
N LEU A 255 -14.41 -18.99 -8.02
CA LEU A 255 -14.03 -18.95 -9.43
C LEU A 255 -12.56 -18.55 -9.61
N SER A 256 -12.05 -17.64 -8.78
CA SER A 256 -10.64 -17.22 -8.82
C SER A 256 -9.66 -18.33 -8.42
N LEU A 257 -10.13 -19.35 -7.69
CA LEU A 257 -9.35 -20.54 -7.34
C LEU A 257 -9.46 -21.65 -8.40
N ASN A 258 -10.38 -21.52 -9.36
CA ASN A 258 -10.63 -22.56 -10.35
C ASN A 258 -9.67 -22.42 -11.55
N LYS A 259 -8.61 -23.23 -11.56
CA LYS A 259 -7.60 -23.28 -12.62
C LYS A 259 -8.12 -23.67 -14.01
N SER A 260 -9.36 -24.18 -14.11
CA SER A 260 -9.97 -24.54 -15.40
C SER A 260 -10.61 -23.37 -16.14
N LEU A 261 -10.85 -22.24 -15.44
CA LEU A 261 -11.43 -21.05 -16.06
C LEU A 261 -10.36 -20.25 -16.78
N THR A 262 -10.78 -19.60 -17.86
CA THR A 262 -9.93 -18.61 -18.53
C THR A 262 -9.81 -17.36 -17.66
N SER A 263 -8.64 -16.73 -17.75
CA SER A 263 -8.34 -15.40 -17.21
C SER A 263 -9.43 -14.36 -17.51
N LEU A 264 -9.98 -14.38 -18.72
CA LEU A 264 -11.06 -13.49 -19.14
C LEU A 264 -12.36 -13.74 -18.37
N GLU A 265 -12.74 -15.00 -18.14
CA GLU A 265 -13.93 -15.35 -17.37
C GLU A 265 -13.82 -14.89 -15.91
N ILE A 266 -12.63 -15.08 -15.31
CA ILE A 266 -12.33 -14.60 -13.95
C ILE A 266 -12.43 -13.07 -13.90
N PHE A 267 -11.79 -12.38 -14.86
CA PHE A 267 -11.81 -10.92 -14.93
C PHE A 267 -13.22 -10.36 -15.09
N VAL A 268 -14.01 -10.89 -16.04
CA VAL A 268 -15.39 -10.44 -16.28
C VAL A 268 -16.26 -10.68 -15.05
N THR A 269 -16.12 -11.84 -14.40
CA THR A 269 -16.88 -12.16 -13.20
C THR A 269 -16.53 -11.23 -12.04
N LEU A 270 -15.24 -10.97 -11.82
CA LEU A 270 -14.76 -10.03 -10.82
C LEU A 270 -15.27 -8.61 -11.13
N TYR A 271 -15.18 -8.16 -12.38
CA TYR A 271 -15.62 -6.84 -12.80
C TYR A 271 -17.12 -6.60 -12.54
N ILE A 272 -17.96 -7.51 -13.03
CA ILE A 272 -19.42 -7.44 -12.86
C ILE A 272 -19.80 -7.61 -11.39
N GLY A 273 -19.21 -8.59 -10.71
CA GLY A 273 -19.52 -8.89 -9.32
C GLY A 273 -19.22 -7.70 -8.39
N ILE A 274 -18.06 -7.06 -8.54
CA ILE A 274 -17.72 -5.84 -7.78
C ILE A 274 -18.66 -4.68 -8.15
N ALA A 275 -19.03 -4.51 -9.42
CA ALA A 275 -19.97 -3.47 -9.82
C ALA A 275 -21.34 -3.63 -9.14
N VAL A 276 -21.86 -4.87 -9.06
CA VAL A 276 -23.11 -5.17 -8.33
C VAL A 276 -22.95 -4.88 -6.84
N ILE A 277 -21.83 -5.27 -6.23
CA ILE A 277 -21.54 -4.97 -4.82
C ILE A 277 -21.53 -3.46 -4.58
N LEU A 278 -20.84 -2.67 -5.42
CA LEU A 278 -20.80 -1.21 -5.29
C LEU A 278 -22.21 -0.60 -5.39
N ALA A 279 -23.05 -1.10 -6.30
CA ALA A 279 -24.45 -0.68 -6.38
C ALA A 279 -25.24 -0.98 -5.09
N MET A 280 -25.00 -2.14 -4.46
CA MET A 280 -25.64 -2.52 -3.19
C MET A 280 -25.16 -1.66 -2.01
N LEU A 281 -23.86 -1.35 -1.97
CA LEU A 281 -23.24 -0.52 -0.94
C LEU A 281 -23.53 0.97 -1.11
N ARG A 282 -24.04 1.39 -2.28
CA ARG A 282 -24.23 2.80 -2.61
C ARG A 282 -25.00 3.56 -1.57
N LYS A 283 -26.21 3.12 -1.24
CA LYS A 283 -27.04 3.80 -0.24
C LYS A 283 -26.35 3.97 1.12
N SER A 284 -25.54 2.99 1.52
CA SER A 284 -24.81 3.01 2.80
C SER A 284 -23.67 4.03 2.79
N LEU A 285 -22.99 4.19 1.65
CA LEU A 285 -21.81 5.03 1.50
C LEU A 285 -22.11 6.45 0.95
N LEU A 286 -23.33 6.72 0.47
CA LEU A 286 -23.77 8.06 0.06
C LEU A 286 -23.65 9.12 1.18
N ARG A 287 -23.51 8.70 2.43
CA ARG A 287 -23.34 9.58 3.60
C ARG A 287 -21.96 10.22 3.69
N ILE A 288 -20.97 9.66 3.00
CA ILE A 288 -19.61 10.17 3.02
C ILE A 288 -19.44 11.09 1.81
N GLU A 289 -19.32 12.37 2.08
CA GLU A 289 -19.09 13.41 1.08
C GLU A 289 -17.70 14.03 1.28
N ILE A 290 -17.07 14.37 0.16
CA ILE A 290 -15.78 15.06 0.13
C ILE A 290 -15.94 16.33 -0.66
N THR A 291 -15.49 17.44 -0.08
CA THR A 291 -15.39 18.70 -0.79
C THR A 291 -14.06 18.71 -1.55
N ILE A 292 -14.12 18.71 -2.87
CA ILE A 292 -12.96 18.87 -3.75
C ILE A 292 -13.11 20.25 -4.41
N TYR A 293 -12.23 21.18 -4.05
CA TYR A 293 -12.34 22.61 -4.37
C TYR A 293 -13.68 23.24 -3.92
N ARG A 294 -14.67 23.26 -4.81
CA ARG A 294 -16.01 23.86 -4.58
C ARG A 294 -17.16 22.87 -4.78
N ALA A 295 -16.87 21.63 -5.16
CA ALA A 295 -17.89 20.61 -5.39
C ALA A 295 -17.88 19.59 -4.26
N SER A 296 -19.05 19.27 -3.71
CA SER A 296 -19.23 18.09 -2.87
C SER A 296 -19.44 16.87 -3.77
N VAL A 297 -18.53 15.92 -3.67
CA VAL A 297 -18.59 14.65 -4.41
C VAL A 297 -18.75 13.52 -3.39
N LYS A 298 -19.68 12.61 -3.68
CA LYS A 298 -19.91 11.44 -2.82
C LYS A 298 -18.82 10.43 -3.05
N VAL A 299 -18.24 9.91 -1.97
CA VAL A 299 -17.10 8.98 -2.07
C VAL A 299 -17.45 7.74 -2.87
N ILE A 300 -18.67 7.22 -2.72
CA ILE A 300 -19.09 6.07 -3.51
C ILE A 300 -19.13 6.35 -5.01
N ASP A 301 -19.55 7.53 -5.43
CA ASP A 301 -19.60 7.86 -6.85
C ASP A 301 -18.16 7.94 -7.40
N LEU A 302 -17.19 8.42 -6.62
CA LEU A 302 -15.75 8.33 -6.95
C LEU A 302 -15.25 6.87 -7.03
N VAL A 303 -15.67 5.99 -6.12
CA VAL A 303 -15.28 4.56 -6.15
C VAL A 303 -15.84 3.89 -7.39
N ILE A 304 -17.11 4.15 -7.72
CA ILE A 304 -17.75 3.62 -8.93
C ILE A 304 -17.07 4.14 -10.18
N MET A 305 -16.80 5.45 -10.29
CA MET A 305 -16.09 6.02 -11.44
C MET A 305 -14.68 5.43 -11.57
N SER A 306 -13.96 5.27 -10.46
CA SER A 306 -12.62 4.67 -10.45
C SER A 306 -12.65 3.20 -10.85
N TRP A 307 -13.65 2.44 -10.39
CA TRP A 307 -13.88 1.05 -10.79
C TRP A 307 -14.22 0.93 -12.27
N ILE A 308 -15.06 1.81 -12.79
CA ILE A 308 -15.37 1.83 -14.22
C ILE A 308 -14.10 2.12 -15.01
N ALA A 309 -13.33 3.10 -14.54
CA ALA A 309 -12.10 3.52 -15.16
C ALA A 309 -10.99 2.47 -15.08
N THR A 310 -11.03 1.42 -14.23
CA THR A 310 -9.93 0.43 -14.12
C THR A 310 -9.76 -0.42 -15.37
N ILE A 311 -10.76 -0.46 -16.26
CA ILE A 311 -10.59 -0.99 -17.63
C ILE A 311 -9.47 -0.23 -18.35
N VAL A 312 -9.30 1.05 -18.05
CA VAL A 312 -8.17 1.88 -18.47
C VAL A 312 -7.15 1.91 -17.32
N LEU A 313 -5.85 1.81 -17.62
CA LEU A 313 -4.79 1.76 -16.60
C LEU A 313 -4.87 2.91 -15.55
N VAL A 314 -5.44 4.04 -15.93
CA VAL A 314 -5.65 5.23 -15.07
C VAL A 314 -6.63 4.98 -13.90
N GLY A 315 -7.53 4.01 -13.99
CA GLY A 315 -8.52 3.76 -12.94
C GLY A 315 -7.95 3.19 -11.65
N VAL A 316 -6.83 2.44 -11.70
CA VAL A 316 -6.23 1.84 -10.50
C VAL A 316 -5.68 2.92 -9.54
N PRO A 317 -4.86 3.89 -10.00
CA PRO A 317 -4.46 5.01 -9.16
C PRO A 317 -5.64 5.82 -8.60
N MET A 318 -6.69 6.04 -9.40
CA MET A 318 -7.90 6.73 -8.95
C MET A 318 -8.63 5.95 -7.85
N LEU A 319 -8.70 4.62 -7.97
CA LEU A 319 -9.32 3.75 -6.99
C LEU A 319 -8.56 3.77 -5.67
N ILE A 320 -7.23 3.66 -5.72
CA ILE A 320 -6.35 3.78 -4.55
C ILE A 320 -6.58 5.12 -3.86
N GLY A 321 -6.52 6.24 -4.60
CA GLY A 321 -6.76 7.57 -4.05
C GLY A 321 -8.13 7.70 -3.39
N THR A 322 -9.18 7.15 -4.02
CA THR A 322 -10.54 7.18 -3.47
C THR A 322 -10.69 6.33 -2.21
N LEU A 323 -10.07 5.15 -2.16
CA LEU A 323 -10.09 4.28 -0.97
C LEU A 323 -9.32 4.92 0.20
N VAL A 324 -8.21 5.61 -0.08
CA VAL A 324 -7.49 6.40 0.92
C VAL A 324 -8.38 7.51 1.49
N LEU A 325 -9.07 8.25 0.61
CA LEU A 325 -10.03 9.27 1.02
C LEU A 325 -11.20 8.69 1.84
N LEU A 326 -11.70 7.51 1.44
CA LEU A 326 -12.72 6.77 2.19
C LEU A 326 -12.24 6.43 3.59
N LEU A 327 -10.97 6.01 3.74
CA LEU A 327 -10.37 5.71 5.03
C LEU A 327 -10.29 6.95 5.93
N ILE A 328 -9.80 8.07 5.40
CA ILE A 328 -9.71 9.37 6.11
C ILE A 328 -11.09 9.84 6.59
N ARG A 329 -12.11 9.71 5.74
CA ARG A 329 -13.46 10.22 6.01
C ARG A 329 -14.39 9.22 6.67
N SER A 330 -13.94 7.99 6.91
CA SER A 330 -14.76 6.92 7.51
C SER A 330 -15.28 7.25 8.92
N ASN A 331 -14.65 8.17 9.65
CA ASN A 331 -15.16 8.69 10.92
C ASN A 331 -16.55 9.35 10.79
N LEU A 332 -16.93 9.81 9.59
CA LEU A 332 -18.27 10.35 9.34
C LEU A 332 -19.37 9.26 9.38
N LEU A 333 -19.01 7.98 9.30
CA LEU A 333 -19.96 6.88 9.47
C LEU A 333 -20.44 6.72 10.92
N THR A 334 -19.70 7.27 11.88
CA THR A 334 -19.94 7.10 13.32
C THR A 334 -20.47 8.35 13.99
N HIS A 335 -20.19 9.53 13.41
CA HIS A 335 -20.70 10.79 13.91
C HIS A 335 -22.23 10.84 13.75
N ARG A 336 -22.91 10.43 14.83
CA ARG A 336 -24.21 10.95 15.20
C ARG A 336 -24.02 12.42 15.57
N ASP A 337 -24.15 13.31 14.60
CA ASP A 337 -24.98 14.46 14.90
C ASP A 337 -26.44 14.01 14.82
N LEU A 338 -27.23 14.47 15.80
CA LEU A 338 -28.65 14.18 16.07
C LEU A 338 -28.85 12.87 16.86
N LYS A 339 -28.92 12.86 18.20
CA LYS A 339 -29.91 13.54 19.05
C LYS A 339 -31.33 13.46 18.50
#